data_AF-A0A1B9AKS4-F1
#
_entry.id   AF-A0A1B9AKS4-F1
#
_cell.length_a   1.000
_cell.length_b   1.000
_cell.length_c   1.000
_cell.angle_alpha   90.00
_cell.angle_beta   90.00
_cell.angle_gamma   90.00
#
_symmetry.space_group_name_H-M   'P 1'
#
loop_
_entity.id
_entity.type
_entity.pdbx_description
1 polymer ?
#
loop_
_entity_poly.entity_id
_entity_poly.type
_entity_poly.pdbx_seq_one_letter_code
_entity_poly.pdbx_strand_id
1 'polypeptide(L)'
;MDPVVFAKGDWIEITNHAQLKGYVGFVVATNEKDIKIFITRDSEGKSMVGGAWWAYSEQLSPYNFPDNDEDLKALIDFALAIGDKEWFLELSARLPIKNF
;
A
#
# COMPACT_ATOMS: atom_id res chain seq x y z
N MET A 1 0.57 11.13 -21.81
CA MET A 1 0.28 10.74 -20.42
C MET A 1 1.63 10.61 -19.76
N ASP A 2 1.89 11.43 -18.74
CA ASP A 2 3.11 11.29 -17.95
C ASP A 2 3.15 9.89 -17.31
N PRO A 3 4.33 9.26 -17.21
CA PRO A 3 4.44 7.98 -16.52
C PRO A 3 3.99 8.16 -15.07
N VAL A 4 3.10 7.27 -14.61
CA VAL A 4 2.69 7.25 -13.20
C VAL A 4 3.91 6.87 -12.37
N VAL A 5 4.39 7.84 -11.58
CA VAL A 5 5.47 7.63 -10.62
C VAL A 5 4.83 7.28 -9.29
N PHE A 6 5.13 6.07 -8.81
CA PHE A 6 4.69 5.61 -7.51
C PHE A 6 5.75 5.93 -6.45
N ALA A 7 5.33 6.33 -5.27
CA ALA A 7 6.16 6.64 -4.11
C ALA A 7 5.78 5.75 -2.91
N LYS A 8 6.69 5.60 -1.94
CA LYS A 8 6.42 4.88 -0.70
C LYS A 8 5.18 5.46 0.00
N GLY A 9 4.25 4.59 0.36
CA GLY A 9 2.97 4.92 0.97
C GLY A 9 1.82 5.12 -0.02
N ASP A 10 2.08 5.13 -1.34
CA ASP A 10 1.01 5.20 -2.33
C ASP A 10 0.19 3.92 -2.34
N TRP A 11 -1.12 4.09 -2.38
CA TRP A 11 -2.07 3.00 -2.57
C TRP A 11 -2.16 2.61 -4.03
N ILE A 12 -2.15 1.31 -4.27
CA ILE A 12 -2.13 0.71 -5.61
C ILE A 12 -3.13 -0.43 -5.68
N GLU A 13 -3.63 -0.64 -6.89
CA GLU A 13 -4.34 -1.83 -7.30
C GLU A 13 -3.52 -2.53 -8.37
N ILE A 14 -3.42 -3.85 -8.27
CA ILE A 14 -2.77 -4.67 -9.29
C ILE A 14 -3.78 -4.92 -10.40
N THR A 15 -3.60 -4.32 -11.56
CA THR A 15 -4.59 -4.37 -12.66
C THR A 15 -4.18 -5.30 -13.79
N ASN A 16 -2.89 -5.57 -13.94
CA ASN A 16 -2.33 -6.35 -15.04
C ASN A 16 -1.35 -7.44 -14.56
N HIS A 17 -1.84 -8.35 -13.71
CA HIS A 17 -1.13 -9.56 -13.28
C HIS A 17 -2.09 -10.76 -13.23
N ALA A 18 -1.69 -11.92 -13.73
CA ALA A 18 -2.61 -13.05 -13.95
C ALA A 18 -3.28 -13.58 -12.67
N GLN A 19 -2.58 -13.60 -11.54
CA GLN A 19 -3.07 -14.20 -10.28
C GLN A 19 -3.48 -13.19 -9.21
N LEU A 20 -3.00 -11.95 -9.35
CA LEU A 20 -3.15 -10.92 -8.32
C LEU A 20 -4.02 -9.76 -8.82
N LYS A 21 -4.69 -9.93 -9.97
CA LYS A 21 -5.57 -8.89 -10.52
C LYS A 21 -6.66 -8.54 -9.52
N GLY A 22 -6.84 -7.25 -9.26
CA GLY A 22 -7.81 -6.70 -8.31
C GLY A 22 -7.31 -6.64 -6.86
N TYR A 23 -6.12 -7.18 -6.57
CA TYR A 23 -5.55 -7.08 -5.23
C TYR A 23 -5.10 -5.65 -4.96
N VAL A 24 -5.26 -5.22 -3.72
CA VAL A 24 -4.95 -3.87 -3.26
C VAL A 24 -3.83 -3.92 -2.23
N GLY A 25 -2.97 -2.92 -2.28
CA GLY A 25 -1.87 -2.76 -1.34
C GLY A 25 -1.28 -1.37 -1.40
N PHE A 26 -0.12 -1.22 -0.77
CA PHE A 26 0.62 0.02 -0.77
C PHE A 26 2.10 -0.20 -1.12
N VAL A 27 2.72 0.85 -1.65
CA VAL A 27 4.14 0.84 -1.99
C VAL A 27 4.98 0.94 -0.72
N VAL A 28 5.92 0.02 -0.54
CA VAL A 28 6.85 0.02 0.60
C VAL A 28 8.26 0.43 0.21
N ALA A 29 8.63 0.22 -1.04
CA ALA A 29 9.90 0.67 -1.61
C ALA A 29 9.80 0.75 -3.12
N THR A 30 10.63 1.56 -3.73
CA THR A 30 10.81 1.64 -5.18
C THR A 30 12.29 1.48 -5.51
N ASN A 31 12.59 0.85 -6.64
CA ASN A 31 13.91 0.86 -7.24
C ASN A 31 13.79 1.40 -8.69
N GLU A 32 14.88 1.39 -9.47
CA GLU A 32 14.88 1.96 -10.82
C GLU A 32 13.89 1.32 -11.81
N LYS A 33 13.41 0.10 -11.54
CA LYS A 33 12.57 -0.68 -12.47
C LYS A 33 11.31 -1.27 -11.85
N ASP A 34 11.36 -1.55 -10.57
CA ASP A 34 10.37 -2.33 -9.85
C ASP A 34 9.88 -1.59 -8.61
N ILE A 35 8.64 -1.89 -8.25
CA ILE A 35 7.94 -1.32 -7.12
C ILE A 35 7.65 -2.46 -6.16
N LYS A 36 8.18 -2.35 -4.94
CA LYS A 36 7.85 -3.27 -3.87
C LYS A 36 6.54 -2.82 -3.26
N ILE A 37 5.54 -3.68 -3.33
CA ILE A 37 4.21 -3.47 -2.78
C ILE A 37 3.97 -4.43 -1.62
N PHE A 38 3.18 -4.01 -0.64
CA PHE A 38 2.65 -4.86 0.41
C PHE A 38 1.15 -4.98 0.22
N ILE A 39 0.68 -6.21 0.03
CA ILE A 39 -0.72 -6.49 -0.27
C ILE A 39 -1.51 -6.56 1.03
N THR A 40 -2.62 -5.84 1.10
CA THR A 40 -3.51 -5.82 2.28
C THR A 40 -4.87 -6.43 1.99
N ARG A 41 -5.30 -6.49 0.73
CA ARG A 41 -6.59 -7.07 0.34
C ARG A 41 -6.49 -7.91 -0.92
N ASP A 42 -7.32 -8.94 -0.97
CA ASP A 42 -7.57 -9.68 -2.20
C ASP A 42 -8.54 -8.94 -3.13
N SER A 43 -8.80 -9.54 -4.30
CA SER A 43 -9.72 -9.02 -5.31
C SER A 43 -11.18 -8.92 -4.88
N GLU A 44 -11.56 -9.56 -3.76
CA GLU A 44 -12.90 -9.47 -3.18
C GLU A 44 -12.97 -8.39 -2.08
N GLY A 45 -11.87 -7.68 -1.83
CA GLY A 45 -11.76 -6.65 -0.81
C GLY A 45 -11.55 -7.19 0.60
N LYS A 46 -11.27 -8.50 0.75
CA LYS A 46 -11.08 -9.11 2.06
C LYS A 46 -9.66 -8.83 2.55
N SER A 47 -9.57 -8.33 3.78
CA SER A 47 -8.28 -8.07 4.44
C SER A 47 -7.46 -9.35 4.57
N MET A 48 -6.18 -9.25 4.24
CA MET A 48 -5.21 -10.33 4.33
C MET A 48 -3.89 -9.84 4.92
N VAL A 49 -3.23 -10.74 5.64
CA VAL A 49 -1.83 -10.56 6.02
C VAL A 49 -0.99 -10.97 4.80
N GLY A 50 -0.80 -10.05 3.87
CA GLY A 50 -0.02 -10.28 2.66
C GLY A 50 1.49 -10.20 2.92
N GLY A 51 2.27 -10.82 2.03
CA GLY A 51 3.70 -10.61 1.94
C GLY A 51 4.03 -9.41 1.04
N ALA A 52 5.28 -8.93 1.10
CA ALA A 52 5.75 -7.95 0.14
C ALA A 52 6.09 -8.60 -1.21
N TRP A 53 5.67 -7.99 -2.30
CA TRP A 53 5.87 -8.46 -3.67
C TRP A 53 6.46 -7.37 -4.56
N TRP A 54 7.22 -7.75 -5.59
CA TRP A 54 7.79 -6.80 -6.56
C TRP A 54 6.97 -6.80 -7.84
N ALA A 55 6.52 -5.62 -8.24
CA ALA A 55 5.67 -5.38 -9.40
C ALA A 55 6.36 -4.41 -10.38
N TYR A 56 6.06 -4.56 -11.67
CA TYR A 56 6.35 -3.50 -12.63
C TYR A 56 5.28 -2.41 -12.55
N SER A 57 5.64 -1.15 -12.80
CA SER A 57 4.69 -0.02 -12.76
C SER A 57 3.50 -0.19 -13.71
N GLU A 58 3.71 -0.82 -14.86
CA GLU A 58 2.66 -1.17 -15.84
C GLU A 58 1.63 -2.20 -15.34
N GLN A 59 1.94 -2.89 -14.24
CA GLN A 59 1.03 -3.84 -13.59
C GLN A 59 0.14 -3.18 -12.53
N LEU A 60 0.44 -1.92 -12.21
CA LEU A 60 -0.17 -1.19 -11.12
C LEU A 60 -1.00 -0.03 -11.64
N SER A 61 -2.00 0.36 -10.86
CA SER A 61 -2.73 1.59 -11.06
C SER A 61 -2.89 2.30 -9.73
N PRO A 62 -2.82 3.65 -9.69
CA PRO A 62 -3.11 4.41 -8.48
C PRO A 62 -4.48 4.04 -7.97
N TYR A 63 -4.54 3.67 -6.70
CA TYR A 63 -5.79 3.29 -6.06
C TYR A 63 -6.20 4.40 -5.10
N ASN A 64 -7.06 5.28 -5.61
CA ASN A 64 -7.72 6.31 -4.81
C ASN A 64 -8.90 5.68 -4.07
N PHE A 65 -8.63 4.79 -3.13
CA PHE A 65 -9.66 4.38 -2.18
C PHE A 65 -9.29 4.87 -0.80
N PRO A 66 -10.23 5.51 -0.11
CA PRO A 66 -9.92 6.49 0.92
C PRO A 66 -9.87 5.82 2.29
N ASP A 67 -8.96 6.29 3.14
CA ASP A 67 -9.21 6.58 4.56
C ASP A 67 -10.10 5.59 5.36
N ASN A 68 -10.02 4.28 5.09
CA ASN A 68 -10.51 3.31 6.05
C ASN A 68 -9.44 3.23 7.14
N ASP A 69 -9.82 3.61 8.36
CA ASP A 69 -9.00 3.45 9.56
C ASP A 69 -8.29 2.08 9.62
N GLU A 70 -8.89 1.00 9.11
CA GLU A 70 -8.29 -0.34 9.06
C GLU A 70 -7.08 -0.45 8.12
N ASP A 71 -7.11 0.21 6.97
CA ASP A 71 -6.00 0.23 6.01
C ASP A 71 -4.83 1.06 6.54
N LEU A 72 -5.14 2.21 7.13
CA LEU A 72 -4.15 3.04 7.79
C LEU A 72 -3.56 2.31 9.01
N LYS A 73 -4.37 1.58 9.79
CA LYS A 73 -3.88 0.71 10.86
C LYS A 73 -2.98 -0.41 10.32
N ALA A 74 -3.34 -1.04 9.21
CA ALA A 74 -2.50 -2.07 8.58
C ALA A 74 -1.13 -1.53 8.15
N LEU A 75 -1.10 -0.31 7.60
CA LEU A 75 0.13 0.44 7.29
C LEU A 75 0.97 0.71 8.55
N ILE A 76 0.32 1.17 9.63
CA ILE A 76 0.96 1.46 10.92
C ILE A 76 1.54 0.20 11.56
N ASP A 77 0.77 -0.89 11.58
CA ASP A 77 1.20 -2.20 12.09
C ASP A 77 2.38 -2.73 11.28
N PHE A 78 2.36 -2.55 9.96
CA PHE A 78 3.47 -2.93 9.10
C PHE A 78 4.73 -2.09 9.40
N ALA A 79 4.58 -0.77 9.54
CA ALA A 79 5.70 0.12 9.90
C ALA A 79 6.33 -0.28 11.25
N LEU A 80 5.50 -0.62 12.25
CA LEU A 80 5.95 -1.17 13.54
C LEU A 80 6.67 -2.50 13.37
N ALA A 81 6.13 -3.42 12.58
CA ALA A 81 6.70 -4.76 12.37
C ALA A 81 8.09 -4.71 11.71
N ILE A 82 8.33 -3.76 10.81
CA ILE A 82 9.65 -3.56 10.19
C ILE A 82 10.58 -2.65 10.99
N GLY A 83 10.12 -2.09 12.12
CA GLY A 83 10.89 -1.19 12.97
C GLY A 83 11.12 0.21 12.39
N ASP A 84 10.34 0.62 11.38
CA ASP A 84 10.43 1.92 10.73
C ASP A 84 9.66 2.97 11.54
N LYS A 85 10.34 3.53 12.55
CA LYS A 85 9.75 4.48 13.51
C LYS A 85 9.31 5.78 12.87
N GLU A 86 10.05 6.27 11.87
CA GLU A 86 9.73 7.53 11.19
C GLU A 86 8.44 7.37 10.41
N TRP A 87 8.33 6.30 9.63
CA TRP A 87 7.12 6.02 8.87
C TRP A 87 5.92 5.68 9.77
N PHE A 88 6.15 4.98 10.89
CA PHE A 88 5.11 4.77 11.90
C PHE A 88 4.55 6.10 12.44
N LEU A 89 5.42 7.07 12.75
CA LEU A 89 5.00 8.38 13.26
C LEU A 89 4.23 9.18 12.19
N GLU A 90 4.72 9.17 10.94
CA GLU A 90 4.05 9.83 9.82
C GLU A 90 2.64 9.27 9.59
N LEU A 91 2.49 7.94 9.60
CA LEU A 91 1.21 7.26 9.43
C LEU A 91 0.29 7.47 10.64
N SER A 92 0.83 7.41 11.86
CA SER A 92 0.06 7.65 13.08
C SER A 92 -0.47 9.08 13.16
N ALA A 93 0.26 10.06 12.63
CA ALA A 93 -0.21 11.45 12.57
C ALA A 93 -1.38 11.65 11.59
N ARG A 94 -1.59 10.72 10.64
CA ARG A 94 -2.72 10.74 9.70
C ARG A 94 -3.99 10.12 10.28
N LEU A 95 -3.90 9.39 11.40
CA LEU A 95 -5.10 8.90 12.08
C LEU A 95 -5.91 10.11 12.56
N PRO A 96 -7.22 10.15 12.31
CA PRO A 96 -8.05 11.23 12.82
C PRO A 96 -7.91 11.28 14.35
N ILE A 97 -7.43 12.42 14.86
CA ILE A 97 -7.45 12.67 16.30
C ILE A 97 -8.91 12.63 16.72
N LYS A 98 -9.32 11.56 17.38
CA LYS A 98 -10.64 11.48 18.01
C LYS A 98 -10.66 12.54 19.09
N ASN A 99 -11.21 13.71 18.77
CA ASN A 99 -11.58 14.70 19.77
C ASN A 99 -12.62 14.03 20.67
N PHE A 100 -12.20 13.67 21.88
CA PHE A 100 -13.08 13.20 22.96
C PHE A 100 -13.97 14.33 23.44
#